data_AF-A0A7C6GFZ1-F1
#
_entry.id   AF-A0A7C6GFZ1-F1
#
_cell.length_a   1.000
_cell.length_b   1.000
_cell.length_c   1.000
_cell.angle_alpha   90.00
_cell.angle_beta   90.00
_cell.angle_gamma   90.00
#
_symmetry.space_group_name_H-M   'P 1'
#
loop_
_entity.id
_entity.type
_entity.pdbx_description
1 polymer ?
#
loop_
_entity_poly.entity_id
_entity_poly.type
_entity_poly.pdbx_seq_one_letter_code
_entity_poly.pdbx_strand_id
1 'polypeptide(L)'
;MLTKKELLKQLRNETENIRKQIKHNKFYNFRNHIVKKLIKSGIAIDYALPFIIAGVLTFHLFESKGETLFITNATKEKAKKEKLITSTGLTEENSLLDYDNVSHATSWQIIQEGLYERTITTYKIDDTLDMTNAYEHLFMSKEEIEQTFDIADIQCVQKSHLNNEDEIYNDEMLIITSIIEEDKVSKEKQKKNVSNAIFYLGLTSVYGCGLDSLRRLLIKTHIRDKLRQIEPKFKQIDEQRVYELKNILKVKQENLTMLDDNSKSISSNDNSYSYKLKKNREV
;
A
#
# COMPACT_ATOMS: atom_id res chain seq x y z
N MET A 1 -12.33 -58.71 -0.90
CA MET A 1 -12.43 -59.02 -2.35
C MET A 1 -13.71 -58.35 -2.86
N LEU A 2 -13.64 -57.60 -3.97
CA LEU A 2 -14.86 -57.07 -4.61
C LEU A 2 -15.63 -58.21 -5.28
N THR A 3 -16.96 -58.19 -5.18
CA THR A 3 -17.80 -59.14 -5.89
C THR A 3 -17.86 -58.81 -7.40
N LYS A 4 -18.05 -59.82 -8.26
CA LYS A 4 -18.15 -59.65 -9.73
C LYS A 4 -19.17 -58.58 -10.14
N LYS A 5 -20.30 -58.50 -9.42
CA LYS A 5 -21.36 -57.52 -9.63
C LYS A 5 -20.93 -56.09 -9.30
N GLU A 6 -20.20 -55.89 -8.20
CA GLU A 6 -19.66 -54.58 -7.84
C GLU A 6 -18.58 -54.12 -8.83
N LEU A 7 -17.74 -55.05 -9.29
CA LEU A 7 -16.69 -54.78 -10.28
C LEU A 7 -17.28 -54.35 -11.63
N LEU A 8 -18.31 -55.03 -12.12
CA LEU A 8 -19.05 -54.64 -13.33
C LEU A 8 -19.71 -53.26 -13.18
N LYS A 9 -20.33 -52.99 -12.03
CA LYS A 9 -20.94 -51.68 -11.74
C LYS A 9 -19.91 -50.55 -11.72
N GLN A 10 -18.75 -50.77 -11.09
CA GLN A 10 -17.64 -49.81 -11.10
C GLN A 10 -17.13 -49.54 -12.52
N LEU A 11 -16.86 -50.59 -13.31
CA LEU A 11 -16.38 -50.46 -14.69
C LEU A 11 -17.38 -49.73 -15.60
N ARG A 12 -18.69 -50.00 -15.48
CA ARG A 12 -19.72 -49.27 -16.22
C ARG A 12 -19.73 -47.79 -15.86
N ASN A 13 -19.71 -47.46 -14.56
CA ASN A 13 -19.67 -46.08 -14.08
C ASN A 13 -18.42 -45.33 -14.56
N GLU A 14 -17.25 -45.97 -14.52
CA GLU A 14 -16.00 -45.39 -15.01
C GLU A 14 -16.05 -45.13 -16.53
N THR A 15 -16.60 -46.08 -17.28
CA THR A 15 -16.73 -45.97 -18.74
C THR A 15 -17.67 -44.82 -19.12
N GLU A 16 -18.81 -44.69 -18.44
CA GLU A 16 -19.71 -43.54 -18.65
C GLU A 16 -19.06 -42.21 -18.28
N ASN A 17 -18.32 -42.16 -17.17
CA ASN A 17 -17.61 -40.95 -16.76
C ASN A 17 -16.57 -40.52 -17.82
N ILE A 18 -15.80 -41.47 -18.36
CA ILE A 18 -14.84 -41.19 -19.44
C ILE A 18 -15.57 -40.70 -20.71
N ARG A 19 -16.70 -41.33 -21.09
CA ARG A 19 -17.52 -40.84 -22.22
C ARG A 19 -18.01 -39.41 -22.02
N LYS A 20 -18.50 -39.09 -20.81
CA LYS A 20 -18.98 -37.74 -20.47
C LYS A 20 -17.84 -36.71 -20.51
N GLN A 21 -16.64 -37.06 -20.03
CA GLN A 21 -15.46 -36.20 -20.08
C GLN A 21 -15.04 -35.89 -21.52
N ILE A 22 -15.03 -36.89 -22.41
CA ILE A 22 -14.73 -36.71 -23.83
C ILE A 22 -15.80 -35.84 -24.50
N LYS A 23 -17.08 -36.15 -24.30
CA LYS A 23 -18.21 -35.46 -24.93
C LYS A 23 -18.34 -34.00 -24.48
N HIS A 24 -18.13 -33.73 -23.20
CA HIS A 24 -18.30 -32.40 -22.60
C HIS A 24 -16.96 -31.77 -22.19
N ASN A 25 -15.91 -31.96 -23.00
CA ASN A 25 -14.55 -31.53 -22.67
C ASN A 25 -14.46 -30.06 -22.23
N LYS A 26 -15.11 -29.15 -22.95
CA LYS A 26 -15.13 -27.71 -22.61
C LYS A 26 -15.65 -27.44 -21.19
N PHE A 27 -16.74 -28.10 -20.79
CA PHE A 27 -17.32 -27.96 -19.45
C PHE A 27 -16.39 -28.53 -18.37
N TYR A 28 -15.83 -29.72 -18.60
CA TYR A 28 -14.88 -30.33 -17.66
C TYR A 28 -13.60 -29.49 -17.50
N ASN A 29 -13.09 -28.90 -18.59
CA ASN A 29 -11.95 -27.99 -18.54
C ASN A 29 -12.27 -26.71 -17.76
N PHE A 30 -13.44 -26.11 -17.97
CA PHE A 30 -13.88 -24.95 -17.19
C PHE A 30 -14.00 -25.27 -15.69
N ARG A 31 -14.64 -26.39 -15.35
CA ARG A 31 -14.74 -26.88 -13.97
C ARG A 31 -13.36 -27.12 -13.36
N ASN A 32 -12.48 -27.83 -14.07
CA ASN A 32 -11.14 -28.14 -13.61
C ASN A 32 -10.31 -26.87 -13.38
N HIS A 33 -10.47 -25.85 -14.23
CA HIS A 33 -9.84 -24.54 -14.04
C HIS A 33 -10.31 -23.85 -12.76
N ILE A 34 -11.63 -23.79 -12.52
CA ILE A 34 -12.19 -23.22 -11.29
C ILE A 34 -11.66 -23.96 -10.06
N VAL A 35 -11.75 -25.29 -10.05
CA VAL A 35 -11.31 -26.10 -8.92
C VAL A 35 -9.82 -25.91 -8.68
N LYS A 36 -8.99 -25.87 -9.73
CA LYS A 36 -7.55 -25.61 -9.61
C LYS A 36 -7.26 -24.24 -9.01
N LYS A 37 -8.00 -23.19 -9.41
CA LYS A 37 -7.88 -21.86 -8.79
C LYS A 37 -8.26 -21.89 -7.31
N LEU A 38 -9.33 -22.57 -6.94
CA LEU A 38 -9.76 -22.73 -5.54
C LEU A 38 -8.71 -23.49 -4.71
N ILE A 39 -8.16 -24.58 -5.23
CA ILE A 39 -7.07 -25.35 -4.60
C ILE A 39 -5.87 -24.43 -4.35
N LYS A 40 -5.44 -23.66 -5.36
CA LYS A 40 -4.34 -22.70 -5.22
C LYS A 40 -4.61 -21.60 -4.20
N SER A 41 -5.84 -21.06 -4.18
CA SER A 41 -6.26 -20.09 -3.18
C SER A 41 -6.21 -20.67 -1.78
N GLY A 42 -6.73 -21.89 -1.57
CA GLY A 42 -6.66 -22.58 -0.29
C GLY A 42 -5.21 -22.83 0.16
N ILE A 43 -4.31 -23.18 -0.75
CA ILE A 43 -2.87 -23.29 -0.47
C ILE A 43 -2.28 -21.94 -0.06
N ALA A 44 -2.63 -20.85 -0.75
CA ALA A 44 -2.13 -19.51 -0.44
C ALA A 44 -2.63 -19.01 0.93
N ILE A 45 -3.90 -19.23 1.25
CA ILE A 45 -4.47 -18.93 2.57
C ILE A 45 -3.75 -19.73 3.65
N ASP A 46 -3.45 -21.00 3.40
CA ASP A 46 -2.71 -21.84 4.33
C ASP A 46 -1.31 -21.29 4.64
N TYR A 47 -0.64 -20.69 3.66
CA TYR A 47 0.64 -19.99 3.86
C TYR A 47 0.48 -18.64 4.56
N ALA A 48 -0.59 -17.90 4.29
CA ALA A 48 -0.81 -16.56 4.84
C ALA A 48 -1.30 -16.58 6.29
N LEU A 49 -1.99 -17.64 6.71
CA LEU A 49 -2.64 -17.76 8.02
C LEU A 49 -1.71 -17.41 9.21
N PRO A 50 -0.47 -17.92 9.31
CA PRO A 50 0.43 -17.58 10.42
C PRO A 50 0.75 -16.08 10.48
N PHE A 51 0.87 -15.42 9.33
CA PHE A 51 1.17 -13.99 9.24
C PHE A 51 -0.06 -13.13 9.55
N ILE A 52 -1.26 -13.57 9.16
CA ILE A 52 -2.51 -12.90 9.53
C ILE A 52 -2.68 -12.92 11.05
N ILE A 53 -2.51 -14.09 11.67
CA ILE A 53 -2.59 -14.23 13.13
C ILE A 53 -1.52 -13.39 13.81
N ALA A 54 -0.27 -13.43 13.33
CA ALA A 54 0.81 -12.61 13.85
C ALA A 54 0.50 -11.11 13.76
N GLY A 55 -0.11 -10.65 12.67
CA GLY A 55 -0.48 -9.25 12.48
C GLY A 55 -1.53 -8.82 13.50
N VAL A 56 -2.61 -9.59 13.65
CA VAL A 56 -3.66 -9.29 14.64
C VAL A 56 -3.11 -9.26 16.06
N LEU A 57 -2.26 -10.23 16.43
CA LEU A 57 -1.63 -10.27 17.74
C LEU A 57 -0.70 -9.07 17.96
N THR A 58 0.12 -8.74 16.96
CA THR A 58 1.03 -7.59 17.02
C THR A 58 0.23 -6.30 17.18
N PHE A 59 -0.84 -6.13 16.40
CA PHE A 59 -1.70 -4.96 16.48
C PHE A 59 -2.30 -4.78 17.87
N HIS A 60 -2.88 -5.85 18.44
CA HIS A 60 -3.41 -5.80 19.81
C HIS A 60 -2.33 -5.55 20.88
N LEU A 61 -1.12 -6.05 20.68
CA LEU A 61 0.01 -5.77 21.58
C LEU A 61 0.34 -4.27 21.61
N PHE A 62 0.37 -3.60 20.46
CA PHE A 62 0.58 -2.15 20.39
C PHE A 62 -0.57 -1.37 21.04
N GLU A 63 -1.81 -1.75 20.73
CA GLU A 63 -3.01 -1.12 21.30
C GLU A 63 -3.04 -1.25 22.84
N SER A 64 -2.68 -2.42 23.37
CA SER A 64 -2.64 -2.67 24.82
C SER A 64 -1.60 -1.83 25.57
N LYS A 65 -0.57 -1.34 24.87
CA LYS A 65 0.46 -0.44 25.42
C LYS A 65 0.09 1.04 25.30
N GLY A 66 -1.10 1.34 24.77
CA GLY A 66 -1.52 2.72 24.49
C GLY A 66 -0.78 3.35 23.31
N GLU A 67 -0.06 2.56 22.50
CA GLU A 67 0.64 3.03 21.33
C GLU A 67 -0.23 2.85 20.09
N THR A 68 -0.56 3.96 19.40
CA THR A 68 -1.22 3.90 18.11
C THR A 68 -0.19 3.74 17.00
N LEU A 69 -0.25 2.62 16.28
CA LEU A 69 0.63 2.29 15.16
C LEU A 69 0.66 3.38 14.08
N PHE A 70 -0.48 4.01 13.86
CA PHE A 70 -0.66 5.08 12.89
C PHE A 70 -1.27 6.31 13.56
N ILE A 71 -0.57 7.44 13.49
CA ILE A 71 -1.10 8.73 13.89
C ILE A 71 -2.00 9.20 12.75
N THR A 72 -3.32 9.10 12.92
CA THR A 72 -4.34 9.43 11.91
C THR A 72 -4.72 10.91 11.91
N ASN A 73 -4.49 11.61 13.03
CA ASN A 73 -4.78 13.02 13.11
C ASN A 73 -3.64 13.80 12.47
N ALA A 74 -3.95 14.47 11.35
CA ALA A 74 -3.18 15.62 10.90
C ALA A 74 -3.33 16.72 11.96
N THR A 75 -2.57 16.61 13.07
CA THR A 75 -2.30 17.77 13.91
C THR A 75 -1.58 18.76 13.02
N LYS A 76 -2.34 19.75 12.53
CA LYS A 76 -1.82 20.92 11.86
C LYS A 76 -0.86 21.58 12.84
N GLU A 77 0.41 21.60 12.48
CA GLU A 77 1.38 22.41 13.21
C GLU A 77 1.27 23.80 12.61
N LYS A 78 1.01 24.79 13.47
CA LYS A 78 1.01 26.20 13.07
C LYS A 78 2.42 26.55 12.62
N ALA A 79 2.62 26.71 11.33
CA ALA A 79 3.84 27.26 10.80
C ALA A 79 3.68 28.78 10.77
N LYS A 80 4.55 29.49 11.48
CA LYS A 80 4.68 30.94 11.35
C LYS A 80 5.34 31.24 10.01
N LYS A 81 4.67 32.02 9.16
CA LYS A 81 5.24 32.62 7.95
C LYS A 81 5.35 34.11 8.16
N GLU A 82 6.39 34.69 7.58
CA GLU A 82 6.55 36.13 7.51
C GLU A 82 5.85 36.64 6.26
N LYS A 83 4.97 37.62 6.39
CA LYS A 83 4.44 38.38 5.26
C LYS A 83 4.97 39.80 5.34
N LEU A 84 5.79 40.16 4.36
CA LEU A 84 6.26 41.52 4.13
C LEU A 84 5.23 42.22 3.26
N ILE A 85 4.75 43.38 3.69
CA ILE A 85 3.88 44.24 2.90
C ILE A 85 4.55 45.60 2.78
N THR A 86 4.81 46.05 1.56
CA THR A 86 5.38 47.37 1.31
C THR A 86 4.30 48.37 0.87
N SER A 87 4.52 49.66 1.13
CA SER A 87 3.65 50.75 0.64
C SER A 87 3.56 50.82 -0.90
N THR A 88 4.50 50.18 -1.60
CA THR A 88 4.52 50.03 -3.07
C THR A 88 3.64 48.87 -3.58
N GLY A 89 3.03 48.08 -2.68
CA GLY A 89 2.12 46.99 -3.03
C GLY A 89 2.79 45.65 -3.28
N LEU A 90 4.09 45.51 -3.00
CA LEU A 90 4.79 44.23 -3.07
C LEU A 90 4.48 43.40 -1.81
N THR A 91 4.30 42.10 -2.01
CA THR A 91 4.09 41.14 -0.93
C THR A 91 5.07 39.99 -1.11
N GLU A 92 5.99 39.81 -0.16
CA GLU A 92 6.90 38.67 -0.12
C GLU A 92 6.60 37.78 1.09
N GLU A 93 6.65 36.46 0.87
CA GLU A 93 6.54 35.46 1.93
C GLU A 93 7.93 34.90 2.23
N ASN A 94 8.55 35.39 3.30
CA ASN A 94 9.87 34.92 3.72
C ASN A 94 9.77 33.98 4.92
N SER A 95 10.85 33.22 5.11
CA SER A 95 11.01 32.33 6.27
C SER A 95 11.89 33.02 7.29
N LEU A 96 11.33 33.28 8.47
CA LEU A 96 11.97 33.74 9.72
C LEU A 96 12.15 35.26 9.92
N LEU A 97 11.24 35.82 10.72
CA LEU A 97 11.50 36.76 11.82
C LEU A 97 10.50 36.47 12.96
N ASP A 98 10.93 36.61 14.23
CA ASP A 98 10.17 36.16 15.41
C ASP A 98 9.16 37.19 15.96
N TYR A 99 9.04 38.36 15.34
CA TYR A 99 8.23 39.47 15.86
C TYR A 99 7.60 40.31 14.73
N ASP A 100 6.40 40.83 14.99
CA ASP A 100 5.79 41.84 14.13
C ASP A 100 6.58 43.15 14.24
N ASN A 101 6.85 43.81 13.12
CA ASN A 101 7.52 45.10 13.11
C ASN A 101 6.98 46.03 12.02
N VAL A 102 7.06 47.33 12.29
CA VAL A 102 6.88 48.38 11.29
C VAL A 102 8.25 49.00 11.09
N SER A 103 8.72 49.05 9.86
CA SER A 103 10.01 49.63 9.51
C SER A 103 9.85 50.61 8.36
N HIS A 104 10.55 51.74 8.44
CA HIS A 104 10.64 52.73 7.38
C HIS A 104 12.04 52.64 6.74
N ALA A 105 12.09 52.39 5.44
CA ALA A 105 13.33 52.31 4.69
C ALA A 105 13.45 53.49 3.73
N THR A 106 14.59 54.20 3.78
CA THR A 106 14.92 55.21 2.78
C THR A 106 15.35 54.53 1.47
N SER A 107 15.23 55.26 0.36
CA SER A 107 15.83 54.84 -0.91
C SER A 107 17.35 54.74 -0.81
N TRP A 108 17.94 53.97 -1.73
CA TRP A 108 19.39 53.89 -1.86
C TRP A 108 19.99 55.24 -2.28
N GLN A 109 20.97 55.71 -1.51
CA GLN A 109 21.73 56.91 -1.80
C GLN A 109 23.20 56.56 -2.05
N ILE A 110 23.82 57.21 -3.02
CA ILE A 110 25.25 57.02 -3.30
C ILE A 110 26.05 57.99 -2.43
N ILE A 111 26.88 57.46 -1.53
CA ILE A 111 27.74 58.27 -0.65
C ILE A 111 29.08 58.58 -1.33
N GLN A 112 29.85 59.49 -0.73
CA GLN A 112 31.10 60.04 -1.31
C GLN A 112 32.17 58.98 -1.64
N GLU A 113 32.05 57.77 -1.09
CA GLU A 113 32.96 56.63 -1.32
C GLU A 113 32.49 55.70 -2.45
N GLY A 114 31.42 56.05 -3.17
CA GLY A 114 30.87 55.25 -4.27
C GLY A 114 30.07 54.02 -3.82
N LEU A 115 29.79 53.90 -2.52
CA LEU A 115 28.93 52.88 -1.93
C LEU A 115 27.47 53.34 -1.96
N TYR A 116 26.56 52.38 -2.03
CA TYR A 116 25.13 52.60 -1.80
C TYR A 116 24.84 52.49 -0.32
N GLU A 117 24.13 53.46 0.22
CA GLU A 117 23.71 53.54 1.62
C GLU A 117 22.20 53.69 1.71
N ARG A 118 21.59 53.03 2.70
CA ARG A 118 20.21 53.29 3.11
C ARG A 118 20.09 53.23 4.62
N THR A 119 19.06 53.88 5.15
CA THR A 119 18.69 53.80 6.56
C THR A 119 17.37 53.06 6.69
N ILE A 120 17.33 52.08 7.59
CA ILE A 120 16.13 51.38 8.01
C ILE A 120 15.87 51.78 9.45
N THR A 121 14.74 52.42 9.69
CA THR A 121 14.25 52.75 11.03
C THR A 121 13.16 51.77 11.41
N THR A 122 13.38 50.97 12.45
CA THR A 122 12.38 50.04 12.97
C THR A 122 11.70 50.66 14.18
N TYR A 123 10.38 50.62 14.20
CA TYR A 123 9.55 51.19 15.25
C TYR A 123 9.01 50.10 16.17
N LYS A 124 8.84 50.46 17.45
CA LYS A 124 8.22 49.60 18.46
C LYS A 124 6.71 49.65 18.30
N ILE A 125 6.11 48.49 18.09
CA ILE A 125 4.65 48.34 18.06
C ILE A 125 4.17 48.13 19.50
N ASP A 126 3.17 48.89 19.94
CA ASP A 126 2.48 48.65 21.21
C ASP A 126 1.48 47.50 21.06
N ASP A 127 1.33 46.66 22.09
CA ASP A 127 0.48 45.45 22.07
C ASP A 127 -1.01 45.77 21.82
N THR A 128 -1.40 47.04 21.87
CA THR A 128 -2.75 47.54 21.63
C THR A 128 -3.09 47.80 20.16
N LEU A 129 -2.11 47.75 19.24
CA LEU A 129 -2.32 48.04 17.82
C LEU A 129 -2.86 46.80 17.08
N ASP A 130 -4.03 46.92 16.45
CA ASP A 130 -4.62 45.83 15.68
C ASP A 130 -3.94 45.68 14.31
N MET A 131 -2.90 44.83 14.25
CA MET A 131 -2.16 44.53 13.02
C MET A 131 -2.97 43.71 11.99
N THR A 132 -4.20 43.29 12.31
CA THR A 132 -5.09 42.58 11.38
C THR A 132 -5.44 43.44 10.16
N ASN A 133 -5.36 44.78 10.31
CA ASN A 133 -5.65 45.76 9.27
C ASN A 133 -4.40 46.55 8.84
N ALA A 134 -3.22 45.90 8.85
CA ALA A 134 -1.91 46.50 8.53
C ALA A 134 -1.87 47.41 7.29
N TYR A 135 -2.75 47.19 6.31
CA TYR A 135 -2.87 48.04 5.12
C TYR A 135 -3.22 49.51 5.39
N GLU A 136 -3.97 49.81 6.46
CA GLU A 136 -4.32 51.19 6.81
C GLU A 136 -3.10 52.00 7.28
N HIS A 137 -2.07 51.30 7.78
CA HIS A 137 -0.85 51.94 8.27
C HIS A 137 0.22 52.16 7.19
N LEU A 138 0.10 51.51 6.03
CA LEU A 138 1.06 51.61 4.90
C LEU A 138 1.08 52.96 4.20
N PHE A 139 0.04 53.77 4.39
CA PHE A 139 -0.08 55.09 3.74
C PHE A 139 0.30 56.26 4.66
N MET A 140 0.75 55.98 5.89
CA MET A 140 1.23 57.03 6.78
C MET A 140 2.54 57.60 6.26
N SER A 141 2.67 58.93 6.36
CA SER A 141 3.93 59.62 6.11
C SER A 141 4.93 59.34 7.23
N LYS A 142 6.22 59.54 6.95
CA LYS A 142 7.29 59.40 7.96
C LYS A 142 7.01 60.20 9.24
N GLU A 143 6.52 61.43 9.09
CA GLU A 143 6.20 62.32 10.21
C GLU A 143 5.05 61.77 11.08
N GLU A 144 4.03 61.17 10.46
CA GLU A 144 2.92 60.54 11.18
C GLU A 144 3.38 59.30 11.96
N ILE A 145 4.34 58.56 11.42
CA ILE A 145 4.88 57.34 12.04
C ILE A 145 5.79 57.69 13.21
N GLU A 146 6.67 58.68 13.05
CA GLU A 146 7.53 59.19 14.13
C GLU A 146 6.72 59.83 15.28
N GLN A 147 5.50 60.30 15.01
CA GLN A 147 4.57 60.79 16.03
C GLN A 147 3.76 59.68 16.71
N THR A 148 3.56 58.55 16.03
CA THR A 148 2.69 57.47 16.49
C THR A 148 3.47 56.36 17.21
N PHE A 149 4.72 56.11 16.82
CA PHE A 149 5.51 55.00 17.32
C PHE A 149 6.89 55.44 17.81
N ASP A 150 7.34 54.81 18.89
CA ASP A 150 8.71 54.99 19.39
C ASP A 150 9.70 54.26 18.48
N ILE A 151 10.85 54.89 18.23
CA ILE A 151 11.94 54.26 17.48
C ILE A 151 12.57 53.16 18.35
N ALA A 152 12.60 51.93 17.82
CA ALA A 152 13.23 50.79 18.46
C ALA A 152 14.70 50.63 18.06
N ASP A 153 14.99 50.77 16.76
CA ASP A 153 16.33 50.63 16.21
C ASP A 153 16.49 51.43 14.91
N ILE A 154 17.73 51.85 14.63
CA ILE A 154 18.11 52.53 13.38
C ILE A 154 19.32 51.81 12.82
N GLN A 155 19.14 51.13 11.69
CA GLN A 155 20.21 50.42 11.00
C GLN A 155 20.60 51.15 9.71
N CYS A 156 21.90 51.41 9.58
CA CYS A 156 22.49 51.87 8.32
C CYS A 156 23.03 50.65 7.55
N VAL A 157 22.59 50.47 6.30
CA VAL A 157 23.03 49.38 5.43
C VAL A 157 23.82 49.96 4.29
N GLN A 158 25.07 49.51 4.14
CA GLN A 158 25.96 49.90 3.06
C GLN A 158 26.27 48.71 2.15
N LYS A 159 26.23 48.91 0.83
CA LYS A 159 26.55 47.91 -0.18
C LYS A 159 27.41 48.49 -1.29
N SER A 160 28.32 47.68 -1.81
CA SER A 160 29.13 48.06 -2.98
C SER A 160 28.36 47.91 -4.30
N HIS A 161 27.42 46.96 -4.37
CA HIS A 161 26.56 46.72 -5.54
C HIS A 161 25.15 46.32 -5.09
N LEU A 162 24.14 46.67 -5.89
CA LEU A 162 22.74 46.32 -5.68
C LEU A 162 22.37 45.08 -6.51
N ASN A 163 21.58 44.19 -5.92
CA ASN A 163 21.09 42.97 -6.56
C ASN A 163 19.61 43.16 -6.96
N ASN A 164 19.03 42.22 -7.71
CA ASN A 164 17.60 42.31 -8.09
C ASN A 164 16.65 42.35 -6.88
N GLU A 165 17.01 41.72 -5.76
CA GLU A 165 16.24 41.78 -4.50
C GLU A 165 16.30 43.18 -3.83
N ASP A 166 17.32 43.99 -4.17
CA ASP A 166 17.48 45.34 -3.64
C ASP A 166 16.64 46.39 -4.40
N GLU A 167 16.11 46.04 -5.57
CA GLU A 167 15.23 46.91 -6.37
C GLU A 167 13.96 47.29 -5.62
N ILE A 168 13.53 46.44 -4.69
CA ILE A 168 12.39 46.70 -3.81
C ILE A 168 12.58 48.01 -3.08
N TYR A 169 13.82 48.46 -2.80
CA TYR A 169 14.15 49.63 -1.97
C TYR A 169 14.64 50.84 -2.78
N ASN A 170 14.28 50.92 -4.05
CA ASN A 170 14.65 52.08 -4.89
C ASN A 170 13.92 53.36 -4.49
N ASP A 171 12.72 53.23 -3.94
CA ASP A 171 11.92 54.34 -3.40
C ASP A 171 11.86 54.26 -1.87
N GLU A 172 11.53 55.38 -1.22
CA GLU A 172 11.22 55.40 0.21
C GLU A 172 9.92 54.62 0.47
N MET A 173 9.92 53.75 1.48
CA MET A 173 8.75 52.93 1.79
C MET A 173 8.61 52.54 3.24
N LEU A 174 7.36 52.28 3.60
CA LEU A 174 7.00 51.55 4.80
C LEU A 174 6.96 50.06 4.51
N ILE A 175 7.48 49.29 5.46
CA ILE A 175 7.56 47.84 5.45
C ILE A 175 6.86 47.36 6.71
N ILE A 176 5.79 46.58 6.54
CA ILE A 176 5.11 45.91 7.64
C ILE A 176 5.44 44.43 7.55
N THR A 177 6.05 43.93 8.61
CA THR A 177 6.34 42.51 8.79
C THR A 177 5.30 41.95 9.73
N SER A 178 4.48 41.00 9.24
CA SER A 178 3.44 40.35 10.02
C SER A 178 3.60 38.84 10.04
N ILE A 179 3.36 38.22 11.19
CA ILE A 179 3.38 36.77 11.35
C ILE A 179 2.00 36.20 10.97
N ILE A 180 1.95 35.41 9.90
CA ILE A 180 0.77 34.63 9.52
C ILE A 180 0.95 33.20 10.02
N GLU A 181 -0.04 32.71 10.76
CA GLU A 181 -0.13 31.30 11.13
C GLU A 181 -0.80 30.50 10.01
N GLU A 182 -0.04 29.65 9.32
CA GLU A 182 -0.61 28.69 8.37
C GLU A 182 -0.58 27.26 8.90
N ASP A 183 -1.64 26.53 8.60
CA ASP A 183 -1.74 25.11 8.89
C ASP A 183 -0.78 24.31 7.99
N LYS A 184 0.34 23.84 8.55
CA LYS A 184 1.27 22.97 7.83
C LYS A 184 1.13 21.52 8.29
N VAL A 185 1.13 20.61 7.33
CA VAL A 185 1.18 19.16 7.60
C VAL A 185 2.58 18.80 8.07
N SER A 186 2.70 18.29 9.30
CA SER A 186 3.97 17.87 9.90
C SER A 186 4.60 16.70 9.11
N LYS A 187 5.66 17.00 8.33
CA LYS A 187 6.43 15.99 7.58
C LYS A 187 7.14 14.99 8.49
N GLU A 188 7.43 15.38 9.74
CA GLU A 188 8.14 14.56 10.71
C GLU A 188 7.27 13.42 11.24
N LYS A 189 5.99 13.69 11.53
CA LYS A 189 5.02 12.65 11.93
C LYS A 189 4.69 11.66 10.80
N GLN A 190 4.72 12.09 9.53
CA GLN A 190 4.60 11.19 8.39
C GLN A 190 5.78 10.20 8.31
N LYS A 191 7.02 10.67 8.51
CA LYS A 191 8.20 9.79 8.58
C LYS A 191 8.07 8.79 9.74
N LYS A 192 7.53 9.22 10.88
CA LYS A 192 7.26 8.34 12.03
C LYS A 192 6.23 7.25 11.69
N ASN A 193 5.14 7.58 11.01
CA ASN A 193 4.15 6.59 10.55
C ASN A 193 4.77 5.55 9.60
N VAL A 194 5.63 5.99 8.66
CA VAL A 194 6.33 5.07 7.75
C VAL A 194 7.28 4.14 8.52
N SER A 195 8.04 4.69 9.47
CA SER A 195 8.93 3.91 10.34
C SER A 195 8.16 2.86 11.15
N ASN A 196 7.05 3.26 11.77
CA ASN A 196 6.17 2.38 12.54
C ASN A 196 5.57 1.28 11.64
N ALA A 197 5.16 1.61 10.42
CA ALA A 197 4.65 0.64 9.46
C ALA A 197 5.70 -0.42 9.10
N ILE A 198 6.94 0.02 8.83
CA ILE A 198 8.06 -0.89 8.53
C ILE A 198 8.35 -1.79 9.72
N PHE A 199 8.40 -1.22 10.93
CA PHE A 199 8.63 -1.98 12.16
C PHE A 199 7.53 -3.02 12.39
N TYR A 200 6.26 -2.63 12.23
CA TYR A 200 5.12 -3.53 12.35
C TYR A 200 5.16 -4.69 11.36
N LEU A 201 5.48 -4.41 10.09
CA LEU A 201 5.63 -5.44 9.06
C LEU A 201 6.79 -6.39 9.38
N GLY A 202 7.91 -5.86 9.88
CA GLY A 202 9.04 -6.65 10.35
C GLY A 202 8.65 -7.59 11.50
N LEU A 203 7.99 -7.04 12.53
CA LEU A 203 7.55 -7.80 13.69
C LEU A 203 6.55 -8.91 13.31
N THR A 204 5.56 -8.56 12.49
CA THR A 204 4.55 -9.49 11.97
C THR A 204 5.19 -10.62 11.17
N SER A 205 6.25 -10.32 10.41
CA SER A 205 6.98 -11.32 9.63
C SER A 205 7.76 -12.27 10.54
N VAL A 206 8.44 -11.75 11.57
CA VAL A 206 9.19 -12.58 12.54
C VAL A 206 8.24 -13.49 13.32
N TYR A 207 7.15 -12.96 13.87
CA TYR A 207 6.15 -13.76 14.58
C TYR A 207 5.44 -14.74 13.64
N GLY A 208 5.14 -14.34 12.41
CA GLY A 208 4.54 -15.21 11.40
C GLY A 208 5.43 -16.40 11.06
N CYS A 209 6.75 -16.18 10.90
CA CYS A 209 7.73 -17.25 10.70
C CYS A 209 7.81 -18.19 11.92
N GLY A 210 7.76 -17.64 13.14
CA GLY A 210 7.72 -18.43 14.37
C GLY A 210 6.46 -19.30 14.46
N LEU A 211 5.28 -18.72 14.18
CA LEU A 211 4.01 -19.43 14.15
C LEU A 211 3.97 -20.49 13.05
N ASP A 212 4.51 -20.23 11.86
CA ASP A 212 4.62 -21.25 10.80
C ASP A 212 5.53 -22.40 11.24
N SER A 213 6.64 -22.10 11.91
CA SER A 213 7.55 -23.12 12.43
C SER A 213 6.90 -23.99 13.51
N LEU A 214 6.22 -23.37 14.49
CA LEU A 214 5.45 -24.07 15.53
C LEU A 214 4.35 -24.93 14.92
N ARG A 215 3.64 -24.37 13.94
CA ARG A 215 2.58 -25.07 13.22
C ARG A 215 3.13 -26.32 12.51
N ARG A 216 4.29 -26.22 11.86
CA ARG A 216 4.93 -27.38 11.20
C ARG A 216 5.31 -28.48 12.19
N LEU A 217 5.67 -28.13 13.43
CA LEU A 217 6.02 -29.09 14.47
C LEU A 217 4.77 -29.77 15.08
N LEU A 218 3.70 -29.01 15.30
CA LEU A 218 2.51 -29.49 16.02
C LEU A 218 1.46 -30.14 15.10
N ILE A 219 1.33 -29.69 13.85
CA ILE A 219 0.29 -30.16 12.92
C ILE A 219 0.91 -31.10 11.87
N LYS A 220 0.71 -32.41 12.07
CA LYS A 220 1.24 -33.47 11.19
C LYS A 220 0.67 -33.47 9.75
N THR A 221 -0.52 -32.91 9.53
CA THR A 221 -1.14 -32.87 8.19
C THR A 221 -1.59 -31.47 7.82
N HIS A 222 -0.91 -30.85 6.85
CA HIS A 222 -1.28 -29.52 6.35
C HIS A 222 -2.41 -29.62 5.34
N ILE A 223 -3.36 -28.67 5.40
CA ILE A 223 -4.42 -28.52 4.39
C ILE A 223 -3.78 -28.39 3.00
N ARG A 224 -2.70 -27.62 2.91
CA ARG A 224 -1.88 -27.49 1.69
C ARG A 224 -1.42 -28.83 1.14
N ASP A 225 -0.94 -29.75 1.97
CA ASP A 225 -0.38 -31.02 1.50
C ASP A 225 -1.47 -31.91 0.90
N LYS A 226 -2.66 -31.95 1.55
CA LYS A 226 -3.84 -32.62 0.99
C LYS A 226 -4.30 -31.97 -0.32
N LEU A 227 -4.31 -30.64 -0.38
CA LEU A 227 -4.68 -29.88 -1.58
C LEU A 227 -3.69 -30.13 -2.74
N ARG A 228 -2.38 -30.21 -2.46
CA ARG A 228 -1.34 -30.53 -3.46
C ARG A 228 -1.47 -31.94 -4.02
N GLN A 229 -1.86 -32.92 -3.20
CA GLN A 229 -2.13 -34.29 -3.68
C GLN A 229 -3.36 -34.35 -4.60
N ILE A 230 -4.32 -33.44 -4.40
CA ILE A 230 -5.57 -33.40 -5.16
C ILE A 230 -5.44 -32.56 -6.44
N GLU A 231 -4.61 -31.51 -6.45
CA GLU A 231 -4.35 -30.64 -7.62
C GLU A 231 -4.13 -31.38 -8.96
N PRO A 232 -3.26 -32.42 -9.06
CA PRO A 232 -3.00 -33.09 -10.32
C PRO A 232 -4.22 -33.81 -10.91
N LYS A 233 -5.26 -34.09 -10.13
CA LYS A 233 -6.51 -34.72 -10.61
C LYS A 233 -7.36 -33.77 -11.46
N PHE A 234 -7.10 -32.46 -11.40
CA PHE A 234 -7.84 -31.42 -12.11
C PHE A 234 -7.03 -30.78 -13.24
N LYS A 235 -6.18 -31.57 -13.90
CA LYS A 235 -5.48 -31.12 -15.12
C LYS A 235 -6.46 -30.85 -16.25
N GLN A 236 -6.05 -29.97 -17.17
CA GLN A 236 -6.78 -29.72 -18.40
C GLN A 236 -6.77 -30.99 -19.27
N ILE A 237 -7.90 -31.28 -19.88
CA ILE A 237 -8.08 -32.35 -20.85
C ILE A 237 -7.83 -31.75 -22.24
N ASP A 238 -6.57 -31.79 -22.66
CA ASP A 238 -6.11 -31.40 -23.99
C ASP A 238 -6.37 -32.53 -25.02
N GLU A 239 -6.06 -32.28 -26.29
CA GLU A 239 -6.30 -33.26 -27.36
C GLU A 239 -5.57 -34.58 -27.14
N GLN A 240 -4.33 -34.52 -26.64
CA GLN A 240 -3.54 -35.69 -26.28
C GLN A 240 -4.21 -36.49 -25.16
N ARG A 241 -4.69 -35.83 -24.11
CA ARG A 241 -5.42 -36.48 -23.03
C ARG A 241 -6.77 -37.03 -23.49
N VAL A 242 -7.46 -36.39 -24.44
CA VAL A 242 -8.66 -36.96 -25.07
C VAL A 242 -8.31 -38.24 -25.82
N TYR A 243 -7.21 -38.29 -26.55
CA TYR A 243 -6.75 -39.50 -27.24
C TYR A 243 -6.44 -40.64 -26.25
N GLU A 244 -5.73 -40.35 -25.17
CA GLU A 244 -5.48 -41.30 -24.08
C GLU A 244 -6.79 -41.80 -23.45
N LEU A 245 -7.73 -40.91 -23.16
CA LEU A 245 -9.04 -41.26 -22.60
C LEU A 245 -9.84 -42.16 -23.57
N LYS A 246 -9.75 -41.93 -24.88
CA LYS A 246 -10.37 -42.81 -25.89
C LYS A 246 -9.74 -44.21 -25.90
N ASN A 247 -8.41 -44.30 -25.76
CA ASN A 247 -7.73 -45.60 -25.67
C ASN A 247 -8.11 -46.35 -24.39
N ILE A 248 -8.13 -45.65 -23.24
CA ILE A 248 -8.58 -46.22 -21.96
C ILE A 248 -10.03 -46.68 -22.07
N LEU A 249 -10.89 -45.88 -22.70
CA LEU A 249 -12.29 -46.23 -22.93
C LEU A 249 -12.43 -47.51 -23.75
N LYS A 250 -11.65 -47.64 -24.84
CA LYS A 250 -11.66 -48.83 -25.70
C LYS A 250 -11.26 -50.08 -24.91
N VAL A 251 -10.16 -50.02 -24.15
CA VAL A 251 -9.71 -51.14 -23.30
C VAL A 251 -10.74 -51.49 -22.23
N LYS A 252 -11.36 -50.49 -21.59
CA LYS A 252 -12.41 -50.73 -20.58
C LYS A 252 -13.67 -51.33 -21.18
N GLN A 253 -14.03 -50.95 -22.40
CA GLN A 253 -15.14 -51.58 -23.13
C GLN A 253 -14.82 -53.02 -23.50
N GLU A 254 -13.62 -53.32 -24.01
CA GLU A 254 -13.17 -54.69 -24.29
C GLU A 254 -13.17 -55.56 -23.01
N ASN A 255 -12.74 -55.00 -21.87
CA ASN A 255 -12.79 -55.70 -20.58
C ASN A 255 -14.23 -55.91 -20.09
N LEU A 256 -15.13 -54.94 -20.31
CA LEU A 256 -16.55 -55.06 -20.00
C LEU A 256 -17.22 -56.16 -20.82
N THR A 257 -16.97 -56.23 -22.14
CA THR A 257 -17.53 -57.27 -23.01
C THR A 257 -17.03 -58.65 -22.62
N MET A 258 -15.74 -58.81 -22.29
CA MET A 258 -15.21 -60.09 -21.82
C MET A 258 -15.84 -60.56 -20.50
N LEU A 259 -16.16 -59.63 -19.59
CA LEU A 259 -16.79 -59.95 -18.31
C LEU A 259 -18.31 -60.19 -18.43
N ASP A 260 -18.98 -59.49 -19.36
CA ASP A 260 -20.41 -59.65 -19.67
C ASP A 260 -20.67 -60.92 -20.51
N ASP A 261 -19.81 -61.29 -21.48
CA ASP A 261 -19.95 -62.51 -22.28
C ASP A 261 -19.69 -63.77 -21.43
N ASN A 262 -18.70 -63.71 -20.54
CA ASN A 262 -18.49 -64.71 -19.48
C ASN A 262 -19.59 -64.71 -18.40
N SER A 263 -20.59 -63.84 -18.46
CA SER A 263 -21.78 -63.92 -17.60
C SER A 263 -22.94 -64.67 -18.28
N LYS A 264 -22.97 -64.69 -19.61
CA LYS A 264 -23.97 -65.43 -20.40
C LYS A 264 -23.56 -66.88 -20.66
N SER A 265 -22.26 -67.17 -20.70
CA SER A 265 -21.74 -68.54 -20.89
C SER A 265 -21.61 -69.34 -19.59
N ILE A 266 -21.74 -68.70 -18.42
CA ILE A 266 -21.57 -69.33 -17.11
C ILE A 266 -22.89 -69.28 -16.34
N SER A 267 -23.90 -69.96 -16.87
CA SER A 267 -24.96 -70.56 -16.05
C SER A 267 -24.62 -72.00 -15.67
N SER A 268 -23.42 -72.48 -16.00
CA SER A 268 -22.92 -73.80 -15.61
C SER A 268 -21.46 -73.72 -15.17
N ASN A 269 -21.25 -74.18 -13.93
CA ASN A 269 -20.01 -74.50 -13.24
C ASN A 269 -19.11 -73.34 -12.74
N ASP A 270 -19.04 -73.36 -11.40
CA ASP A 270 -18.23 -72.54 -10.53
C ASP A 270 -16.76 -72.97 -10.53
N ASN A 271 -15.94 -71.99 -10.15
CA ASN A 271 -14.60 -72.12 -9.55
C ASN A 271 -13.42 -72.44 -10.47
N SER A 272 -12.99 -71.44 -11.24
CA SER A 272 -11.60 -70.96 -11.28
C SER A 272 -11.45 -70.00 -12.46
N TYR A 273 -11.24 -68.71 -12.20
CA TYR A 273 -10.98 -67.76 -13.29
C TYR A 273 -9.85 -66.80 -12.98
N SER A 274 -8.64 -67.21 -13.38
CA SER A 274 -7.53 -66.32 -13.70
C SER A 274 -7.75 -65.75 -15.11
N TYR A 275 -8.51 -64.67 -15.26
CA TYR A 275 -8.56 -63.97 -16.54
C TYR A 275 -7.50 -62.88 -16.61
N LYS A 276 -6.65 -62.97 -17.64
CA LYS A 276 -5.68 -61.96 -18.09
C LYS A 276 -6.42 -60.67 -18.45
N LEU A 277 -6.71 -59.82 -17.47
CA LEU A 277 -7.09 -58.44 -17.71
C LEU A 277 -5.90 -57.75 -18.40
N LYS A 278 -6.13 -57.09 -19.54
CA LYS A 278 -5.11 -56.22 -20.14
C LYS A 278 -4.87 -55.06 -19.18
N LYS A 279 -3.70 -55.07 -18.54
CA LYS A 279 -3.22 -53.98 -17.69
C LYS A 279 -2.65 -52.91 -18.59
N ASN A 280 -3.13 -51.67 -18.48
CA ASN A 280 -2.43 -50.53 -19.07
C ASN A 280 -1.05 -50.46 -18.42
N ARG A 281 0.02 -50.54 -19.22
CA ARG A 281 1.33 -50.08 -18.78
C ARG A 281 1.23 -48.56 -18.63
N GLU A 282 1.44 -48.08 -17.41
CA GLU A 282 1.51 -46.66 -17.08
C GLU A 282 2.67 -46.03 -17.85
N VAL A 283 2.40 -44.90 -18.50
CA VAL A 283 3.38 -43.88 -18.91
C VAL A 283 2.94 -42.59 -18.23
#